data_AF-A0A212CJA9-F1
#
_entry.id   AF-A0A212CJA9-F1
#
_cell.length_a   1.000
_cell.length_b   1.000
_cell.length_c   1.000
_cell.angle_alpha   90.00
_cell.angle_beta   90.00
_cell.angle_gamma   90.00
#
_symmetry.space_group_name_H-M   'P 1'
#
loop_
_entity.id
_entity.type
_entity.pdbx_description
1 polymer ?
#
loop_
_entity_poly.entity_id
_entity_poly.type
_entity_poly.pdbx_seq_one_letter_code
_entity_poly.pdbx_strand_id
1 'polypeptide(L)'
;NALDKQEELTPLGVHLARLPVEPHIGKMILFGALFCCLDPVLTIAASLSFKDPFVIPLGKEKVADARRKELAKDTKSDHLTVVNAFKGWEKAKQRGFRYEKDYCWEYFLSSNTLQ
;
A
#
# COMPACT_ATOMS: atom_id res chain seq x y z
N ASN A 1 -5.13 18.10 10.55
CA ASN A 1 -4.92 19.46 11.04
C ASN A 1 -3.68 19.42 11.89
N ALA A 2 -2.53 19.67 11.26
CA ALA A 2 -1.25 19.74 11.97
C ALA A 2 -1.10 21.11 12.64
N LEU A 3 -1.60 22.15 11.98
CA LEU A 3 -1.74 23.51 12.50
C LEU A 3 -3.21 23.82 12.80
N ASP A 4 -3.43 24.78 13.70
CA ASP A 4 -4.74 25.41 13.91
C ASP A 4 -4.96 26.62 12.99
N LYS A 5 -5.99 27.43 13.24
CA LYS A 5 -6.32 28.59 12.39
C LYS A 5 -5.35 29.77 12.56
N GLN A 6 -4.53 29.73 13.60
CA GLN A 6 -3.52 30.73 13.92
C GLN A 6 -2.12 30.28 13.45
N GLU A 7 -2.03 29.17 12.72
CA GLU A 7 -0.78 28.54 12.26
C GLU A 7 0.10 27.98 13.39
N GLU A 8 -0.49 27.75 14.57
CA GLU A 8 0.21 27.15 15.71
C GLU A 8 0.15 25.62 15.66
N LEU A 9 1.20 24.95 16.16
CA LEU A 9 1.26 23.48 16.19
C LEU A 9 0.19 22.91 17.14
N THR A 10 -0.68 22.07 16.57
CA THR A 10 -1.61 21.24 17.37
C THR A 10 -0.87 20.06 18.02
N PRO A 11 -1.46 19.38 19.02
CA PRO A 11 -0.88 18.14 19.57
C PRO A 11 -0.60 17.08 18.50
N LEU A 12 -1.50 16.93 17.52
CA LEU A 12 -1.26 16.08 16.35
C LEU A 12 -0.05 16.56 15.56
N GLY A 13 0.05 17.87 15.29
CA GLY A 13 1.20 18.48 14.61
C GLY A 13 2.52 18.20 15.31
N VAL A 14 2.57 18.26 16.64
CA VAL A 14 3.77 17.92 17.43
C VAL A 14 4.18 16.46 17.22
N HIS A 15 3.23 15.52 17.20
CA HIS A 15 3.54 14.12 16.87
C HIS A 15 4.04 13.96 15.44
N LEU A 16 3.41 14.63 14.47
CA LEU A 16 3.82 14.57 13.06
C LEU A 16 5.22 15.15 12.83
N ALA A 17 5.57 16.23 13.52
CA ALA A 17 6.89 16.87 13.43
C ALA A 17 8.05 15.97 13.92
N ARG A 18 7.74 14.91 14.69
CA ARG A 18 8.72 13.91 15.16
C ARG A 18 8.90 12.75 14.19
N LEU A 19 8.10 12.66 13.13
CA LEU A 19 8.19 11.59 12.14
C LEU A 19 8.95 12.09 10.90
N PRO A 20 9.99 11.38 10.43
CA PRO A 20 10.77 11.77 9.25
C PRO A 20 10.07 11.38 7.94
N VAL A 21 8.78 11.71 7.81
CA VAL A 21 7.95 11.44 6.63
C VAL A 21 7.04 12.64 6.36
N GLU A 22 6.43 12.67 5.17
CA GLU A 22 5.45 13.71 4.85
C GLU A 22 4.26 13.70 5.84
N PRO A 23 3.73 14.86 6.26
CA PRO A 23 2.71 14.94 7.31
C PRO A 23 1.45 14.09 7.04
N HIS A 24 1.05 13.93 5.77
CA HIS A 24 -0.11 13.13 5.41
C HIS A 24 0.15 11.61 5.59
N ILE A 25 1.35 11.14 5.24
CA ILE A 25 1.79 9.76 5.49
C ILE A 25 1.95 9.52 6.99
N GLY A 26 2.63 10.42 7.70
CA GLY A 26 2.80 10.33 9.15
C GLY A 26 1.47 10.27 9.88
N LYS A 27 0.49 11.08 9.46
CA LYS A 27 -0.86 11.06 10.02
C LYS A 27 -1.54 9.72 9.77
N MET A 28 -1.45 9.18 8.56
CA MET A 28 -2.03 7.88 8.23
C MET A 28 -1.44 6.76 9.09
N ILE A 29 -0.11 6.67 9.20
CA ILE A 29 0.57 5.67 10.03
C ILE A 29 0.20 5.83 11.51
N LEU A 30 0.19 7.07 12.02
CA LEU A 30 -0.17 7.36 13.41
C LEU A 30 -1.59 6.87 13.73
N PHE A 31 -2.57 7.15 12.86
CA PHE A 31 -3.92 6.63 13.03
C PHE A 31 -4.02 5.12 12.84
N GLY A 32 -3.20 4.52 11.96
CA GLY A 32 -3.09 3.07 11.83
C GLY A 32 -2.66 2.38 13.12
N ALA A 33 -1.71 2.99 13.85
CA ALA A 33 -1.30 2.52 15.17
C ALA A 33 -2.42 2.71 16.21
N LEU A 34 -3.05 3.90 16.27
CA LEU A 34 -4.11 4.22 17.22
C LEU A 34 -5.37 3.35 17.03
N PHE A 35 -5.71 2.97 15.79
CA PHE A 35 -6.86 2.14 15.46
C PHE A 35 -6.52 0.65 15.29
N CYS A 36 -5.30 0.24 15.68
CA CYS A 36 -4.85 -1.15 15.64
C CYS A 36 -4.96 -1.82 14.26
N CYS A 37 -4.79 -1.04 13.18
CA CYS A 37 -4.80 -1.52 11.79
C CYS A 37 -3.47 -1.22 11.08
N LEU A 38 -2.37 -1.28 11.83
CA LEU A 38 -1.05 -0.83 11.41
C LEU A 38 -0.52 -1.55 10.16
N ASP A 39 -0.64 -2.88 10.10
CA ASP A 39 -0.14 -3.71 8.99
C ASP A 39 -0.64 -3.24 7.60
N PRO A 40 -1.96 -3.24 7.30
CA PRO A 40 -2.44 -2.78 6.00
C PRO A 40 -2.19 -1.29 5.77
N VAL A 41 -2.19 -0.47 6.83
CA VAL A 41 -1.92 0.96 6.73
C VAL A 41 -0.47 1.23 6.33
N LEU A 42 0.50 0.46 6.84
CA LEU A 42 1.90 0.55 6.44
C LEU A 42 2.10 0.15 4.98
N THR A 43 1.41 -0.88 4.50
CA THR A 43 1.43 -1.24 3.07
C THR A 43 0.94 -0.09 2.18
N ILE A 44 -0.17 0.56 2.57
CA ILE A 44 -0.71 1.72 1.84
C ILE A 44 0.25 2.91 1.91
N ALA A 45 0.82 3.18 3.10
CA ALA A 45 1.81 4.24 3.31
C ALA A 45 3.02 4.09 2.39
N ALA A 46 3.60 2.88 2.34
CA ALA A 46 4.73 2.58 1.48
C ALA A 46 4.39 2.76 0.00
N SER A 47 3.24 2.26 -0.45
CA SER A 47 2.79 2.41 -1.84
C SER A 47 2.56 3.86 -2.25
N LEU A 48 2.02 4.70 -1.36
CA LEU A 48 1.82 6.13 -1.63
C LEU A 48 3.13 6.93 -1.60
N SER A 49 4.10 6.50 -0.79
CA SER A 49 5.39 7.18 -0.64
C SER A 49 6.37 6.86 -1.77
N PHE A 50 6.16 5.74 -2.48
CA PHE A 50 7.02 5.29 -3.58
C PHE A 50 6.22 5.10 -4.88
N LYS A 51 5.59 3.94 -5.04
CA LYS A 51 4.68 3.62 -6.15
C LYS A 51 3.92 2.33 -5.87
N ASP A 52 2.85 2.11 -6.61
CA ASP A 52 2.12 0.84 -6.57
C ASP A 52 2.88 -0.29 -7.32
N PRO A 53 2.70 -1.56 -6.93
CA PRO A 53 3.50 -2.66 -7.46
C PRO A 53 3.02 -3.19 -8.82
N PHE A 54 1.89 -2.72 -9.35
CA PHE A 54 1.33 -3.30 -10.57
C PHE A 54 2.08 -2.80 -11.81
N VAL A 55 2.20 -3.67 -12.79
CA VAL A 55 2.75 -3.38 -14.11
C VAL A 55 1.74 -3.72 -15.18
N ILE A 56 1.71 -2.96 -16.27
CA ILE A 56 0.82 -3.23 -17.41
C ILE A 56 1.69 -3.48 -18.65
N PRO A 57 1.95 -4.75 -19.00
CA PRO A 57 2.67 -5.07 -20.23
C PRO A 57 1.85 -4.71 -21.47
N LEU A 58 2.53 -4.23 -22.51
CA LEU A 58 1.91 -3.90 -23.79
C LEU A 58 1.16 -5.12 -24.37
N GLY A 59 -0.10 -4.91 -24.75
CA GLY A 59 -0.97 -5.96 -25.31
C GLY A 59 -1.62 -6.88 -24.27
N LYS A 60 -1.42 -6.62 -22.97
CA LYS A 60 -2.06 -7.38 -21.87
C LYS A 60 -2.94 -6.52 -20.97
N GLU A 61 -3.28 -5.30 -21.39
CA GLU A 61 -4.00 -4.29 -20.61
C GLU A 61 -5.32 -4.84 -20.05
N LYS A 62 -6.16 -5.43 -20.91
CA LYS A 62 -7.46 -6.00 -20.50
C LYS A 62 -7.32 -7.12 -19.46
N VAL A 63 -6.26 -7.93 -19.56
CA VAL A 63 -6.03 -9.06 -18.65
C VAL A 63 -5.49 -8.54 -17.31
N ALA A 64 -4.57 -7.57 -17.34
CA ALA A 64 -4.05 -6.92 -16.14
C ALA A 64 -5.16 -6.23 -15.35
N ASP A 65 -6.04 -5.49 -16.02
CA ASP A 65 -7.20 -4.84 -15.39
C ASP A 65 -8.15 -5.85 -14.74
N ALA A 66 -8.41 -6.98 -15.41
CA ALA A 66 -9.25 -8.04 -14.85
C ALA A 66 -8.64 -8.64 -13.57
N ARG A 67 -7.32 -8.88 -13.55
CA ARG A 67 -6.60 -9.40 -12.38
C ARG A 67 -6.51 -8.40 -11.24
N ARG A 68 -6.33 -7.11 -11.54
CA ARG A 68 -6.39 -6.05 -10.54
C ARG A 68 -7.79 -5.95 -9.93
N LYS A 69 -8.85 -6.06 -10.75
CA LYS A 69 -10.24 -6.10 -10.27
C LYS A 69 -10.54 -7.33 -9.41
N GLU A 70 -9.99 -8.48 -9.76
CA GLU A 70 -10.07 -9.70 -8.94
C GLU A 70 -9.49 -9.47 -7.54
N LEU A 71 -8.31 -8.86 -7.45
CA LEU A 71 -7.67 -8.49 -6.17
C LEU A 71 -8.47 -7.45 -5.38
N ALA A 72 -9.30 -6.63 -6.03
CA ALA A 72 -10.10 -5.61 -5.36
C ALA A 72 -11.22 -6.21 -4.49
N LYS A 73 -11.69 -7.44 -4.77
CA LYS A 73 -12.73 -8.16 -3.97
C LYS A 73 -13.92 -7.29 -3.55
N ASP A 74 -14.47 -6.52 -4.49
CA ASP A 74 -15.58 -5.57 -4.30
C ASP A 74 -15.37 -4.45 -3.26
N THR A 75 -14.15 -4.25 -2.77
CA THR A 75 -13.82 -3.17 -1.82
C THR A 75 -14.00 -1.76 -2.40
N LYS A 76 -14.05 -1.65 -3.75
CA LYS A 76 -14.08 -0.38 -4.49
C LYS A 76 -12.96 0.57 -4.06
N SER A 77 -11.79 0.02 -3.69
CA SER A 77 -10.65 0.77 -3.16
C SER A 77 -9.34 0.26 -3.75
N ASP A 78 -8.66 1.09 -4.52
CA ASP A 78 -7.36 0.77 -5.09
C ASP A 78 -6.29 0.55 -4.00
N HIS A 79 -6.37 1.28 -2.89
CA HIS A 79 -5.50 1.08 -1.74
C HIS A 79 -5.67 -0.33 -1.13
N LEU A 80 -6.91 -0.81 -0.99
CA LEU A 80 -7.15 -2.17 -0.50
C LEU A 80 -6.77 -3.23 -1.53
N THR A 81 -6.84 -2.91 -2.82
CA THR A 81 -6.29 -3.78 -3.88
C THR A 81 -4.78 -3.98 -3.72
N VAL A 82 -4.02 -2.92 -3.39
CA VAL A 82 -2.58 -3.03 -3.08
C VAL A 82 -2.34 -3.88 -1.83
N VAL A 83 -3.13 -3.68 -0.76
CA VAL A 83 -3.04 -4.51 0.45
C VAL A 83 -3.29 -5.99 0.14
N ASN A 84 -4.32 -6.29 -0.66
CA ASN A 84 -4.65 -7.66 -1.05
C ASN A 84 -3.55 -8.28 -1.91
N ALA A 85 -2.97 -7.50 -2.84
CA ALA A 85 -1.85 -7.93 -3.66
C ALA A 85 -0.64 -8.30 -2.79
N PHE A 86 -0.25 -7.40 -1.88
CA PHE A 86 0.88 -7.60 -0.97
C PHE A 86 0.70 -8.83 -0.07
N LYS A 87 -0.46 -8.97 0.57
CA LYS A 87 -0.77 -10.13 1.42
C LYS A 87 -0.74 -11.46 0.67
N GLY A 88 -1.19 -11.48 -0.58
CA GLY A 88 -1.10 -12.68 -1.41
C GLY A 88 0.35 -12.99 -1.81
N TRP A 89 1.14 -11.96 -2.11
CA TRP A 89 2.56 -12.11 -2.41
C TRP A 89 3.36 -12.63 -1.21
N GLU A 90 3.15 -12.11 0.01
CA GLU A 90 3.81 -12.61 1.21
C GLU A 90 3.52 -14.10 1.45
N LYS A 91 2.26 -14.52 1.28
CA LYS A 91 1.87 -15.94 1.37
C LYS A 91 2.53 -16.79 0.29
N ALA A 92 2.66 -16.26 -0.93
CA ALA A 92 3.34 -16.95 -2.01
C ALA A 92 4.84 -17.08 -1.73
N LYS A 93 5.49 -16.01 -1.25
CA LYS A 93 6.89 -15.96 -0.83
C LYS A 93 7.20 -16.97 0.27
N GLN A 94 6.32 -17.10 1.28
CA GLN A 94 6.46 -18.12 2.33
C GLN A 94 6.43 -19.56 1.81
N ARG A 95 5.79 -19.82 0.65
CA ARG A 95 5.76 -21.15 0.01
C ARG A 95 6.99 -21.42 -0.84
N GLY A 96 7.82 -20.40 -1.09
CA GLY A 96 9.08 -20.50 -1.82
C GLY A 96 9.09 -19.71 -3.13
N PHE A 97 10.30 -19.50 -3.64
CA PHE A 97 10.59 -18.60 -4.76
C PHE A 97 9.77 -18.87 -6.03
N ARG A 98 9.47 -20.14 -6.33
CA ARG A 98 8.64 -20.49 -7.49
C ARG A 98 7.22 -19.93 -7.36
N TYR A 99 6.59 -20.10 -6.19
CA TYR A 99 5.25 -19.59 -5.94
C TYR A 99 5.21 -18.05 -5.93
N GLU A 100 6.24 -17.42 -5.37
CA GLU A 100 6.40 -15.96 -5.42
C GLU A 100 6.42 -15.44 -6.87
N LYS A 101 7.26 -16.04 -7.72
CA LYS A 101 7.37 -15.66 -9.12
C LYS A 101 6.08 -15.90 -9.89
N ASP A 102 5.43 -17.03 -9.67
CA ASP A 102 4.15 -17.38 -10.30
C ASP A 102 3.05 -16.40 -9.89
N TYR A 103 2.99 -16.01 -8.61
CA TYR A 103 2.02 -15.02 -8.12
C TYR A 103 2.26 -13.63 -8.73
N CYS A 104 3.52 -13.17 -8.76
CA CYS A 104 3.85 -11.89 -9.39
C CYS A 104 3.52 -11.88 -10.88
N TRP A 105 3.74 -13.00 -11.59
CA TRP A 105 3.38 -13.13 -12.99
C TRP A 105 1.87 -13.12 -13.22
N GLU A 106 1.10 -13.87 -12.42
CA GLU A 106 -0.35 -13.97 -12.55
C GLU A 106 -1.05 -12.61 -12.34
N TYR A 107 -0.61 -11.85 -11.33
CA TYR A 107 -1.23 -10.59 -10.95
C TYR A 107 -0.53 -9.35 -11.51
N PHE A 108 0.43 -9.54 -12.41
CA PHE A 108 1.20 -8.47 -13.03
C PHE A 108 1.85 -7.53 -12.00
N LEU A 109 2.62 -8.10 -11.07
CA LEU A 109 3.28 -7.38 -9.99
C LEU A 109 4.80 -7.34 -10.20
N SER A 110 5.41 -6.21 -9.82
CA SER A 110 6.85 -6.05 -9.75
C SER A 110 7.37 -6.56 -8.41
N SER A 111 8.08 -7.70 -8.42
CA SER A 111 8.74 -8.25 -7.22
C SER A 111 9.71 -7.25 -6.57
N ASN A 112 10.42 -6.47 -7.39
CA ASN A 112 11.35 -5.43 -6.90
C ASN A 112 10.65 -4.27 -6.20
N THR A 113 9.36 -4.03 -6.49
CA THR A 113 8.58 -2.98 -5.83
C THR A 113 7.93 -3.51 -4.55
N LEU A 114 7.69 -4.82 -4.46
CA LEU A 114 7.10 -5.48 -3.28
C LEU A 114 8.12 -5.79 -2.18
N GLN A 115 9.39 -6.01 -2.55
CA GLN A 115 10.50 -6.32 -1.66
C GLN A 115 11.03 -5.09 -0.93
#